data_AF-A0AA40FV68-F1
#
_entry.id   AF-A0AA40FV68-F1
#
_cell.length_a   1.000
_cell.length_b   1.000
_cell.length_c   1.000
_cell.angle_alpha   90.00
_cell.angle_beta   90.00
_cell.angle_gamma   90.00
#
_symmetry.space_group_name_H-M   'P 1'
#
loop_
_entity.id
_entity.type
_entity.pdbx_description
1 polymer ?
#
loop_
_entity_poly.entity_id
_entity_poly.type
_entity_poly.pdbx_seq_one_letter_code
_entity_poly.pdbx_strand_id
1 'polypeptide(L)'
;MGEASAKAQGLNKPITSTLKLRDTDHVVYLLVDNEANNGLGSVVGLLKTGSKNLFMFDETGAHYQLKPRCILDFYVHESRQRMGLGNILYQHMLSVSGYAIK
;
A
#
# COMPACT_ATOMS: atom_id res chain seq x y z
N MET A 1 5.87 3.45 -9.99
CA MET A 1 5.48 3.24 -8.57
C MET A 1 6.08 1.98 -7.97
N GLY A 2 5.78 0.76 -8.47
CA GLY A 2 6.33 -0.47 -7.88
C GLY A 2 7.87 -0.54 -7.82
N GLU A 3 8.54 -0.19 -8.93
CA GLU A 3 10.02 -0.08 -8.97
C GLU A 3 10.55 1.01 -8.03
N ALA A 4 9.87 2.16 -7.98
CA ALA A 4 10.25 3.27 -7.11
C ALA A 4 10.14 2.89 -5.63
N SER A 5 9.06 2.20 -5.25
CA SER A 5 8.87 1.62 -3.91
C SER A 5 9.98 0.62 -3.56
N ALA A 6 10.32 -0.27 -4.50
CA ALA A 6 11.39 -1.25 -4.32
C ALA A 6 12.74 -0.60 -4.04
N LYS A 7 13.09 0.42 -4.85
CA LYS A 7 14.31 1.21 -4.68
C LYS A 7 14.34 1.91 -3.32
N ALA A 8 13.25 2.55 -2.92
CA ALA A 8 13.15 3.25 -1.63
C ALA A 8 13.28 2.31 -0.42
N GLN A 9 12.85 1.06 -0.55
CA GLN A 9 12.93 0.02 0.48
C GLN A 9 14.23 -0.82 0.41
N GLY A 10 15.10 -0.58 -0.57
CA GLY A 10 16.33 -1.38 -0.78
C GLY A 10 16.06 -2.82 -1.24
N LEU A 11 14.93 -3.08 -1.89
CA LEU A 11 14.56 -4.41 -2.39
C LEU A 11 15.21 -4.69 -3.75
N ASN A 12 15.74 -5.90 -3.93
CA ASN A 12 16.34 -6.33 -5.20
C ASN A 12 15.33 -6.43 -6.36
N LYS A 13 14.04 -6.64 -6.05
CA LYS A 13 12.97 -6.76 -7.04
C LYS A 13 11.70 -6.10 -6.52
N PRO A 14 10.87 -5.48 -7.39
CA PRO A 14 9.61 -4.87 -6.98
C PRO A 14 8.62 -5.91 -6.48
N ILE A 15 7.99 -5.65 -5.34
CA ILE A 15 6.91 -6.48 -4.78
C ILE A 15 5.54 -6.11 -5.36
N THR A 16 5.44 -5.00 -6.10
CA THR A 16 4.21 -4.53 -6.76
C THR A 16 4.48 -4.35 -8.25
N SER A 17 3.73 -5.05 -9.09
CA SER A 17 3.71 -4.90 -10.55
C SER A 17 2.35 -5.33 -11.08
N THR A 18 1.98 -4.91 -12.29
CA THR A 18 0.71 -5.34 -12.92
C THR A 18 0.60 -6.85 -13.02
N LEU A 19 1.69 -7.53 -13.36
CA LEU A 19 1.77 -9.00 -13.39
C LEU A 19 1.51 -9.64 -12.01
N LYS A 20 2.02 -9.04 -10.93
CA LYS A 20 1.80 -9.54 -9.55
C LYS A 20 0.43 -9.22 -8.98
N LEU A 21 -0.29 -8.27 -9.59
CA LEU A 21 -1.67 -7.93 -9.22
C LEU A 21 -2.69 -8.84 -9.92
N ARG A 22 -2.33 -9.34 -11.10
CA ARG A 22 -3.18 -10.24 -11.88
C ARG A 22 -3.55 -11.47 -11.04
N ASP A 23 -4.83 -11.83 -11.06
CA ASP A 23 -5.37 -13.01 -10.39
C ASP A 23 -5.15 -13.02 -8.85
N THR A 24 -5.10 -11.84 -8.23
CA THR A 24 -5.03 -11.68 -6.76
C THR A 24 -6.23 -10.91 -6.21
N ASP A 25 -6.43 -10.97 -4.90
CA ASP A 25 -7.38 -10.11 -4.17
C ASP A 25 -6.76 -8.75 -3.77
N HIS A 26 -5.61 -8.39 -4.36
CA HIS A 26 -4.90 -7.18 -3.95
C HIS A 26 -5.61 -5.96 -4.52
N VAL A 27 -5.76 -4.93 -3.69
CA VAL A 27 -6.30 -3.62 -4.08
C VAL A 27 -5.17 -2.60 -3.99
N VAL A 28 -4.99 -1.83 -5.06
CA VAL A 28 -4.03 -0.73 -5.12
C VAL A 28 -4.77 0.60 -5.14
N TYR A 29 -4.46 1.44 -4.17
CA TYR A 29 -4.88 2.83 -4.10
C TYR A 29 -3.75 3.70 -4.65
N LEU A 30 -4.08 4.60 -5.56
CA LEU A 30 -3.12 5.54 -6.15
C LEU A 30 -3.53 6.96 -5.77
N LEU A 31 -2.55 7.77 -5.39
CA LEU A 31 -2.75 9.20 -5.18
C LEU A 31 -2.20 9.95 -6.39
N VAL A 32 -3.05 10.76 -6.99
CA VAL A 32 -2.72 11.55 -8.18
C VAL A 32 -2.74 13.03 -7.82
N ASP A 33 -1.66 13.72 -8.19
CA ASP A 33 -1.61 15.17 -8.24
C ASP A 33 -2.04 15.61 -9.64
N ASN A 34 -3.26 16.15 -9.75
CA ASN A 34 -3.86 16.47 -11.05
C ASN A 34 -3.24 17.71 -11.72
N GLU A 35 -2.66 18.62 -10.94
CA GLU A 35 -2.07 19.86 -11.46
C GLU A 35 -0.64 19.65 -11.98
N ALA A 36 0.00 18.54 -11.59
CA ALA A 36 1.34 18.19 -12.05
C ALA A 36 1.39 17.97 -13.58
N ASN A 37 2.60 18.06 -14.14
CA ASN A 37 2.86 17.84 -15.57
C ASN A 37 1.99 18.72 -16.49
N ASN A 38 1.88 20.02 -16.19
CA ASN A 38 1.04 20.98 -16.93
C ASN A 38 -0.43 20.55 -17.01
N GLY A 39 -0.98 20.02 -15.91
CA GLY A 39 -2.37 19.57 -15.83
C GLY A 39 -2.64 18.17 -16.39
N LEU A 40 -1.61 17.42 -16.81
CA LEU A 40 -1.76 16.02 -17.25
C LEU A 40 -1.81 15.04 -16.08
N GLY A 41 -1.48 15.50 -14.88
CA GLY A 41 -1.46 14.72 -13.67
C GLY A 41 -0.17 13.91 -13.47
N SER A 42 0.07 13.52 -12.23
CA SER A 42 1.19 12.65 -11.84
C SER A 42 0.81 11.77 -10.66
N VAL A 43 1.16 10.49 -10.72
CA VAL A 43 0.98 9.58 -9.57
C VAL A 43 2.08 9.87 -8.54
N VAL A 44 1.67 10.28 -7.34
CA VAL A 44 2.59 10.69 -6.26
C VAL A 44 2.64 9.69 -5.11
N GLY A 45 1.71 8.72 -5.06
CA GLY A 45 1.73 7.68 -4.04
C GLY A 45 0.97 6.42 -4.44
N LEU A 46 1.29 5.32 -3.76
CA LEU A 46 0.75 3.98 -3.93
C LEU A 46 0.57 3.31 -2.57
N LEU A 47 -0.59 2.72 -2.32
CA LEU A 47 -0.86 1.83 -1.20
C LEU A 47 -1.50 0.54 -1.72
N LYS A 48 -0.84 -0.60 -1.52
CA LYS A 48 -1.33 -1.93 -1.89
C LYS A 48 -1.78 -2.67 -0.65
N THR A 49 -2.96 -3.27 -0.72
CA THR A 49 -3.52 -4.13 0.34
C THR A 49 -3.97 -5.47 -0.23
N GLY A 50 -4.14 -6.49 0.60
CA GLY A 50 -4.70 -7.79 0.21
C GLY A 50 -4.81 -8.74 1.40
N SER A 51 -5.66 -9.76 1.29
CA SER A 51 -5.86 -10.71 2.39
C SER A 51 -4.73 -11.72 2.45
N LYS A 52 -4.28 -12.08 3.66
CA LYS A 52 -3.22 -13.07 3.87
C LYS A 52 -3.63 -14.07 4.92
N ASN A 53 -3.45 -15.36 4.63
CA ASN A 53 -3.53 -16.39 5.65
C ASN A 53 -2.25 -16.30 6.50
N LEU A 54 -2.38 -15.90 7.76
CA LEU A 54 -1.27 -15.73 8.68
C LEU A 54 -1.45 -16.64 9.88
N PHE A 55 -0.34 -17.23 10.34
CA PHE A 55 -0.24 -17.83 11.67
C PHE A 55 0.38 -16.77 12.57
N MET A 56 -0.39 -16.30 13.55
CA MET A 56 0.01 -15.24 14.46
C MET A 56 0.17 -15.83 15.86
N PHE A 57 1.08 -15.23 16.63
CA PHE A 57 1.27 -15.53 18.05
C PHE A 57 0.73 -14.35 18.85
N ASP A 58 0.08 -14.64 19.98
CA ASP A 58 -0.24 -13.61 20.96
C ASP A 58 0.90 -13.43 21.95
N GLU A 59 0.73 -12.50 22.89
CA GLU A 59 1.71 -12.17 23.92
C GLU A 59 2.02 -13.34 24.87
N THR A 60 1.15 -14.36 24.92
CA THR A 60 1.33 -15.58 25.72
C THR A 60 2.00 -16.70 24.93
N GLY A 61 2.27 -16.50 23.64
CA GLY A 61 2.83 -17.49 22.73
C GLY A 61 1.77 -18.47 22.17
N ALA A 62 0.48 -18.24 22.42
CA ALA A 62 -0.57 -19.03 21.79
C ALA A 62 -0.64 -18.71 20.30
N HIS A 63 -0.80 -19.72 19.45
CA HIS A 63 -0.84 -19.56 18.00
C HIS A 63 -2.27 -19.63 17.49
N TYR A 64 -2.58 -18.80 16.50
CA TYR A 64 -3.90 -18.76 15.87
C TYR A 64 -3.78 -18.41 14.40
N GLN A 65 -4.66 -19.02 13.60
CA GLN A 65 -4.74 -18.76 12.16
C GLN A 65 -5.77 -17.67 11.88
N LEU A 66 -5.37 -16.69 11.08
CA LEU A 66 -6.22 -15.58 10.67
C LEU A 66 -6.15 -15.37 9.16
N LYS A 67 -7.14 -14.65 8.62
CA LYS A 67 -7.08 -14.10 7.26
C LYS A 67 -7.33 -12.58 7.26
N PRO A 68 -6.45 -11.75 7.87
CA PRO A 68 -6.64 -10.30 7.87
C PRO A 68 -6.38 -9.69 6.49
N ARG A 69 -6.89 -8.48 6.27
CA ARG A 69 -6.38 -7.62 5.20
C ARG A 69 -5.09 -6.95 5.68
N CYS A 70 -4.04 -7.10 4.89
CA CYS A 70 -2.72 -6.56 5.18
C CYS A 70 -2.40 -5.40 4.24
N ILE A 71 -1.59 -4.45 4.73
CA ILE A 71 -0.82 -3.56 3.87
C ILE A 71 0.37 -4.35 3.33
N LEU A 72 0.53 -4.37 2.01
CA LEU A 72 1.49 -5.22 1.31
C LEU A 72 2.57 -4.42 0.58
N ASP A 73 2.35 -3.14 0.33
CA ASP A 73 3.32 -2.18 -0.20
C ASP A 73 2.77 -0.76 0.06
N PHE A 74 3.61 0.18 0.49
CA PHE A 74 3.16 1.55 0.75
C PHE A 74 4.29 2.54 0.47
N TYR A 75 4.06 3.44 -0.46
CA TYR A 75 5.07 4.35 -0.97
C TYR A 75 4.49 5.70 -1.40
N VAL A 76 5.18 6.77 -1.03
CA VAL A 76 4.96 8.13 -1.53
C VAL A 76 6.27 8.57 -2.14
N HIS A 77 6.21 9.17 -3.34
CA HIS A 77 7.40 9.66 -4.04
C HIS A 77 8.22 10.59 -3.13
N GLU A 78 9.56 10.45 -3.16
CA GLU A 78 10.47 11.05 -2.17
C GLU A 78 10.29 12.57 -2.08
N SER A 79 10.09 13.24 -3.22
CA SER A 79 9.86 14.70 -3.28
C SER A 79 8.53 15.17 -2.66
N ARG A 80 7.65 14.25 -2.27
CA ARG A 80 6.32 14.52 -1.70
C ARG A 80 6.12 13.89 -0.33
N GLN A 81 7.16 13.28 0.24
CA GLN A 81 7.10 12.70 1.58
C GLN A 81 6.99 13.78 2.67
N ARG A 82 6.48 13.39 3.85
CA ARG A 82 6.29 14.27 5.02
C ARG A 82 5.33 15.46 4.80
N MET A 83 4.54 15.43 3.72
CA MET A 83 3.50 16.41 3.41
C MET A 83 2.07 15.91 3.72
N GLY A 84 1.92 14.84 4.51
CA GLY A 84 0.62 14.26 4.86
C GLY A 84 -0.03 13.37 3.78
N LEU A 85 0.55 13.26 2.58
CA LEU A 85 -0.01 12.45 1.48
C LEU A 85 -0.19 10.97 1.83
N GLY A 86 0.73 10.40 2.62
CA GLY A 86 0.58 9.04 3.13
C GLY A 86 -0.67 8.87 4.00
N ASN A 87 -0.93 9.84 4.88
CA ASN A 87 -2.14 9.81 5.70
C ASN A 87 -3.40 9.89 4.83
N ILE A 88 -3.42 10.75 3.81
CA ILE A 88 -4.56 10.83 2.85
C ILE A 88 -4.83 9.47 2.19
N LEU A 89 -3.79 8.81 1.67
CA LEU A 89 -3.89 7.48 1.08
C LEU A 89 -4.43 6.45 2.07
N TYR A 90 -3.90 6.45 3.29
CA TYR A 90 -4.26 5.50 4.32
C TYR A 90 -5.71 5.68 4.80
N GLN A 91 -6.13 6.92 5.06
CA GLN A 91 -7.50 7.24 5.45
C GLN A 91 -8.50 6.90 4.35
N HIS A 92 -8.17 7.17 3.09
CA HIS A 92 -9.01 6.78 1.97
C HIS A 92 -9.14 5.25 1.86
N MET A 93 -8.04 4.51 2.06
CA MET A 93 -8.09 3.04 2.09
C MET A 93 -9.01 2.55 3.21
N LEU A 94 -8.92 3.09 4.42
CA LEU A 94 -9.78 2.71 5.54
C LEU A 94 -11.26 3.00 5.25
N SER A 95 -11.57 4.18 4.70
CA SER A 95 -12.96 4.57 4.42
C SER A 95 -13.62 3.70 3.35
N VAL A 96 -12.90 3.37 2.27
CA VAL A 96 -13.42 2.52 1.18
C VAL A 96 -13.58 1.07 1.61
N SER A 97 -12.69 0.59 2.48
CA SER A 97 -12.67 -0.80 2.89
C SER A 97 -13.55 -1.13 4.09
N GLY A 98 -14.06 -0.12 4.80
CA GLY A 98 -14.83 -0.29 6.02
C GLY A 98 -14.03 -0.84 7.20
N TYR A 99 -12.69 -0.80 7.13
CA TYR A 99 -11.85 -1.22 8.25
C TYR A 99 -11.70 -0.08 9.26
N ALA A 100 -11.86 -0.43 10.54
CA ALA A 100 -11.47 0.44 11.65
C ALA A 100 -10.01 0.12 12.06
N ILE A 101 -9.27 1.15 12.46
CA ILE A 101 -8.00 0.96 13.17
C ILE A 101 -8.35 0.37 14.53
N LYS A 102 -7.84 -0.83 14.83
CA LYS A 102 -7.91 -1.43 16.17
C LYS A 102 -6.75 -0.94 17.02
#